data_AF-A0A9D6RER4-F1
#
_entry.id   AF-A0A9D6RER4-F1
#
_cell.length_a   1.000
_cell.length_b   1.000
_cell.length_c   1.000
_cell.angle_alpha   90.00
_cell.angle_beta   90.00
_cell.angle_gamma   90.00
#
_symmetry.space_group_name_H-M   'P 1'
#
loop_
_entity.id
_entity.type
_entity.pdbx_description
1 polymer ?
#
loop_
_entity_poly.entity_id
_entity_poly.type
_entity_poly.pdbx_seq_one_letter_code
_entity_poly.pdbx_strand_id
1 'polypeptide(L)'
;MGQVKKLLTFVVFALLLSAPYAHAGDGSFTQADRDRLVRVETKLEMLEKTTDKRITELREDMNKRFEQVDKRFEQVDKKFEQVDKRFEEIITFIGILAAIFTSMTIATIGFAYWDRKTMVQKAKDETIAEIEKDGKVIHLVGTLRELAKNDSEVAKVLRQFNLL
;
A
#
# COMPACT_ATOMS: atom_id res chain seq x y z
N MET A 1 86.64 -73.69 -30.90
CA MET A 1 85.66 -72.59 -30.70
C MET A 1 84.53 -72.89 -29.68
N GLY A 2 84.28 -74.15 -29.27
CA GLY A 2 83.15 -74.48 -28.37
C GLY A 2 83.33 -74.11 -26.89
N GLN A 3 84.56 -74.06 -26.37
CA GLN A 3 84.86 -73.72 -24.96
C GLN A 3 84.60 -72.24 -24.63
N VAL A 4 84.98 -71.33 -25.54
CA VAL A 4 84.85 -69.87 -25.32
C VAL A 4 83.39 -69.43 -25.30
N LYS A 5 82.52 -70.02 -26.15
CA LYS A 5 81.08 -69.72 -26.12
C LYS A 5 80.41 -70.17 -24.81
N LYS A 6 80.79 -71.34 -24.27
CA LYS A 6 80.27 -71.81 -22.98
C LYS A 6 80.68 -70.90 -21.83
N LEU A 7 81.93 -70.43 -21.82
CA LEU A 7 82.43 -69.49 -20.82
C LEU A 7 81.67 -68.14 -20.90
N LEU A 8 81.47 -67.61 -22.11
CA LEU A 8 80.74 -66.36 -22.32
C LEU A 8 79.29 -66.46 -21.88
N THR A 9 78.63 -67.58 -22.17
CA THR A 9 77.23 -67.81 -21.75
C THR A 9 77.12 -67.93 -20.24
N PHE A 10 78.09 -68.57 -19.59
CA PHE A 10 78.15 -68.68 -18.14
C PHE A 10 78.42 -67.34 -17.46
N VAL A 11 79.29 -66.50 -18.03
CA VAL A 11 79.57 -65.15 -17.54
C VAL A 11 78.34 -64.26 -17.70
N VAL A 12 77.63 -64.32 -18.83
CA VAL A 12 76.39 -63.55 -19.04
C VAL A 12 75.29 -64.01 -18.08
N PHE A 13 75.18 -65.32 -17.83
CA PHE A 13 74.22 -65.86 -16.87
C PHE A 13 74.56 -65.45 -15.42
N ALA A 14 75.84 -65.47 -15.06
CA ALA A 14 76.31 -64.99 -13.76
C ALA A 14 76.08 -63.48 -13.57
N LEU A 15 76.28 -62.69 -14.64
CA LEU A 15 76.01 -61.25 -14.64
C LEU A 15 74.51 -60.92 -14.53
N LEU A 16 73.66 -61.74 -15.13
CA LEU A 16 72.20 -61.64 -15.00
C LEU A 16 71.71 -62.03 -13.60
N LEU A 17 72.38 -62.99 -12.93
CA LEU A 17 72.11 -63.38 -11.55
C LEU A 17 72.64 -62.38 -10.51
N SER A 18 73.70 -61.64 -10.84
CA SER A 18 74.25 -60.57 -9.99
C SER A 18 73.59 -59.20 -10.24
N ALA A 19 72.67 -59.10 -11.20
CA ALA A 19 71.92 -57.87 -11.42
C ALA A 19 71.10 -57.61 -10.15
N PRO A 20 71.22 -56.44 -9.50
CA PRO A 20 70.42 -56.11 -8.34
C PRO A 20 68.96 -56.16 -8.77
N TYR A 21 68.20 -57.11 -8.22
CA TYR A 21 66.75 -57.12 -8.32
C TYR A 21 66.28 -55.77 -7.76
N ALA A 22 65.88 -54.86 -8.64
CA ALA A 22 65.24 -53.62 -8.26
C ALA A 22 63.99 -54.00 -7.47
N HIS A 23 64.10 -53.95 -6.14
CA HIS A 23 62.94 -54.05 -5.27
C HIS A 23 62.10 -52.82 -5.58
N ALA A 24 60.95 -53.04 -6.21
CA ALA A 24 59.88 -52.06 -6.19
C ALA A 24 59.65 -51.74 -4.71
N GLY A 25 59.92 -50.50 -4.30
CA GLY A 25 59.77 -50.09 -2.92
C GLY A 25 58.37 -50.47 -2.46
N ASP A 26 58.29 -51.36 -1.48
CA ASP A 26 57.03 -51.74 -0.87
C ASP A 26 56.35 -50.46 -0.38
N GLY A 27 55.28 -50.05 -1.07
CA GLY A 27 54.31 -49.07 -0.58
C GLY A 27 53.50 -49.65 0.59
N SER A 28 54.19 -50.29 1.53
CA SER A 28 53.59 -50.87 2.72
C SER A 28 53.32 -49.74 3.71
N PHE A 29 52.05 -49.58 4.08
CA PHE A 29 51.62 -48.58 5.04
C PHE A 29 52.39 -48.79 6.35
N THR A 30 53.25 -47.82 6.70
CA THR A 30 54.20 -47.99 7.81
C THR A 30 53.48 -47.86 9.16
N GLN A 31 54.14 -48.24 10.25
CA GLN A 31 53.58 -48.05 11.59
C GLN A 31 53.38 -46.55 11.92
N ALA A 32 54.28 -45.69 11.42
CA ALA A 32 54.14 -44.24 11.57
C ALA A 32 52.91 -43.69 10.82
N ASP A 33 52.55 -44.27 9.67
CA ASP A 33 51.35 -43.88 8.92
C ASP A 33 50.07 -44.33 9.64
N ARG A 34 50.10 -45.50 10.30
CA ARG A 34 49.00 -45.95 11.19
C ARG A 34 48.80 -45.01 12.37
N ASP A 35 49.87 -44.62 13.05
CA ASP A 35 49.78 -43.69 14.19
C ASP A 35 49.29 -42.29 13.78
N ARG A 36 49.66 -41.84 12.57
CA ARG A 36 49.13 -40.60 11.98
C ARG A 36 47.65 -40.71 11.65
N LEU A 37 47.23 -41.85 11.08
CA LEU A 37 45.83 -42.10 10.74
C LEU A 37 44.94 -42.10 11.98
N VAL A 38 45.36 -42.80 13.04
CA VAL A 38 44.63 -42.82 14.33
C VAL A 38 44.49 -41.40 14.89
N ARG A 39 45.55 -40.58 14.85
CA ARG A 39 45.48 -39.18 15.30
C ARG A 39 44.53 -38.32 14.46
N VAL A 40 44.49 -38.55 13.14
CA VAL A 40 43.58 -37.85 12.23
C VAL A 40 42.13 -38.25 12.53
N GLU A 41 41.86 -39.53 12.72
CA GLU A 41 40.54 -40.06 13.09
C GLU A 41 40.06 -39.46 14.42
N THR A 42 40.89 -39.46 15.45
CA THR A 42 40.54 -38.81 16.74
C THR A 42 40.27 -37.31 16.57
N LYS A 43 41.03 -36.61 15.72
CA LYS A 43 40.78 -35.18 15.42
C LYS A 43 39.47 -34.97 14.67
N LEU A 44 39.12 -35.87 13.76
CA LEU A 44 37.86 -35.84 13.03
C LEU A 44 36.67 -36.08 13.97
N GLU A 45 36.74 -37.08 14.84
CA GLU A 45 35.70 -37.33 15.86
C GLU A 45 35.50 -36.13 16.79
N MET A 46 36.60 -35.51 17.24
CA MET A 46 36.52 -34.29 18.06
C MET A 46 35.94 -33.11 17.28
N LEU A 47 36.26 -32.98 15.99
CA LEU A 47 35.75 -31.92 15.13
C LEU A 47 34.27 -32.10 14.84
N GLU A 48 33.84 -33.32 14.52
CA GLU A 48 32.43 -33.70 14.32
C GLU A 48 31.61 -33.37 15.56
N LYS A 49 32.04 -33.87 16.73
CA LYS A 49 31.37 -33.59 18.01
C LYS A 49 31.32 -32.10 18.36
N THR A 50 32.39 -31.36 18.08
CA THR A 50 32.42 -29.90 18.32
C THR A 50 31.49 -29.17 17.35
N THR A 51 31.45 -29.61 16.10
CA THR A 51 30.60 -29.02 15.06
C THR A 51 29.13 -29.27 15.36
N ASP A 52 28.75 -30.48 15.73
CA ASP A 52 27.38 -30.83 16.12
C ASP A 52 26.90 -30.04 17.33
N LYS A 53 27.77 -29.87 18.33
CA LYS A 53 27.48 -29.04 19.50
C LYS A 53 27.23 -27.59 19.09
N ARG A 54 28.11 -27.00 18.27
CA ARG A 54 27.95 -25.63 17.77
C ARG A 54 26.69 -25.46 16.93
N ILE A 55 26.38 -26.42 16.07
CA ILE A 55 25.16 -26.39 15.24
C ILE A 55 23.91 -26.43 16.12
N THR A 56 23.90 -27.27 17.15
CA THR A 56 22.78 -27.35 18.10
C THR A 56 22.62 -26.04 18.87
N GLU A 57 23.70 -25.49 19.44
CA GLU A 57 23.67 -24.21 20.15
C GLU A 57 23.20 -23.05 19.25
N LEU A 58 23.66 -23.01 18.00
CA LEU A 58 23.22 -22.01 17.02
C LEU A 58 21.74 -22.15 16.70
N ARG A 59 21.23 -23.38 16.54
CA ARG A 59 19.80 -23.63 16.31
C ARG A 59 18.96 -23.17 17.50
N GLU A 60 19.41 -23.43 18.73
CA GLU A 60 18.71 -23.00 19.94
C GLU A 60 18.71 -21.46 20.08
N ASP A 61 19.84 -20.78 19.86
CA ASP A 61 19.90 -19.31 19.89
C ASP A 61 18.99 -18.70 18.81
N MET A 62 19.02 -19.28 17.61
CA MET A 62 18.16 -18.87 16.51
C MET A 62 16.68 -19.02 16.86
N ASN A 63 16.26 -20.16 17.44
CA ASN A 63 14.88 -20.39 17.87
C ASN A 63 14.46 -19.35 18.93
N LYS A 64 15.29 -19.08 19.94
CA LYS A 64 15.00 -18.06 20.96
C LYS A 64 14.81 -16.67 20.37
N ARG A 65 15.65 -16.30 19.39
CA ARG A 65 15.52 -15.02 18.68
C ARG A 65 14.25 -14.96 17.86
N PHE A 66 13.88 -16.04 17.17
CA PHE A 66 12.62 -16.11 16.42
C PHE A 66 11.41 -15.99 17.35
N GLU A 67 11.37 -16.70 18.48
CA GLU A 67 10.30 -16.54 19.47
C GLU A 67 10.20 -15.11 20.00
N GLN A 68 11.33 -14.42 20.19
CA GLN A 68 11.32 -13.01 20.59
C GLN A 68 10.76 -12.11 19.49
N VAL A 69 11.08 -12.41 18.23
CA VAL A 69 10.54 -11.70 17.07
C VAL A 69 9.03 -11.90 16.99
N ASP A 70 8.54 -13.13 17.14
CA ASP A 70 7.10 -13.44 17.13
C ASP A 70 6.35 -12.68 18.22
N LYS A 71 6.88 -12.64 19.45
CA LYS A 71 6.30 -11.84 20.54
C LYS A 71 6.24 -10.35 20.23
N ARG A 72 7.22 -9.82 19.49
CA ARG A 72 7.21 -8.41 19.08
C ARG A 72 6.18 -8.16 17.98
N PHE A 73 6.01 -9.10 17.05
CA PHE A 73 4.96 -9.02 16.04
C PHE A 73 3.57 -9.07 16.66
N GLU A 74 3.31 -9.97 17.62
CA GLU A 74 2.03 -9.99 18.35
C GLU A 74 1.73 -8.66 19.07
N GLN A 75 2.74 -8.01 19.63
CA GLN A 75 2.57 -6.69 20.25
C GLN A 75 2.27 -5.59 19.22
N VAL A 76 2.86 -5.69 18.02
CA VAL A 76 2.60 -4.77 16.92
C VAL A 76 1.16 -4.96 16.41
N ASP A 77 0.71 -6.20 16.25
CA ASP A 77 -0.67 -6.50 15.83
C ASP A 77 -1.69 -5.93 16.80
N LYS A 78 -1.48 -6.09 18.11
CA LYS A 78 -2.35 -5.47 19.13
C LYS A 78 -2.40 -3.95 19.05
N LYS A 79 -1.28 -3.30 18.70
CA LYS A 79 -1.25 -1.85 18.51
C LYS A 79 -2.01 -1.44 17.24
N PHE A 80 -1.89 -2.21 16.16
CA PHE A 80 -2.66 -1.96 14.94
C PHE A 80 -4.16 -2.12 15.19
N GLU A 81 -4.60 -3.18 15.88
CA GLU A 81 -6.02 -3.33 16.25
C GLU A 81 -6.53 -2.14 17.09
N GLN A 82 -5.72 -1.62 18.00
CA GLN A 82 -6.09 -0.44 18.78
C GLN A 82 -6.20 0.82 17.91
N VAL A 83 -5.30 0.97 16.94
CA VAL A 83 -5.32 2.08 15.98
C VAL A 83 -6.56 2.01 15.10
N ASP A 84 -6.90 0.83 14.57
CA ASP A 84 -8.08 0.62 13.72
C ASP A 84 -9.37 1.01 14.44
N LYS A 85 -9.54 0.60 15.71
CA LYS A 85 -10.70 1.01 16.53
C LYS A 85 -10.82 2.53 16.67
N ARG A 86 -9.69 3.23 16.90
CA ARG A 86 -9.70 4.69 17.00
C ARG A 86 -10.03 5.35 15.66
N PHE A 87 -9.60 4.77 14.55
CA PHE A 87 -9.97 5.27 13.22
C PHE A 87 -11.45 5.06 12.91
N GLU A 88 -12.05 3.92 13.28
CA GLU A 88 -13.49 3.70 13.15
C GLU A 88 -14.31 4.72 13.94
N GLU A 89 -13.90 5.03 15.18
CA GLU A 89 -14.52 6.08 15.99
C GLU A 89 -14.43 7.46 15.32
N ILE A 90 -13.26 7.82 14.79
CA ILE A 90 -13.04 9.09 14.08
C ILE A 90 -13.89 9.17 12.81
N ILE A 91 -13.91 8.11 12.00
CA ILE A 91 -14.71 8.06 10.76
C ILE A 91 -16.19 8.22 11.09
N THR A 92 -16.67 7.53 12.14
CA THR A 92 -18.07 7.65 12.59
C THR A 92 -18.40 9.07 13.01
N PHE A 93 -17.53 9.71 13.81
CA PHE A 93 -17.71 11.09 14.24
C PHE A 93 -17.72 12.08 13.07
N ILE A 94 -16.77 11.96 12.14
CA ILE A 94 -16.71 12.78 10.93
C ILE A 94 -17.97 12.58 10.08
N GLY A 95 -18.47 11.35 9.98
CA GLY A 95 -19.72 11.05 9.28
C GLY A 95 -20.93 11.77 9.87
N ILE A 96 -21.05 11.81 11.20
CA ILE A 96 -22.13 12.55 11.88
C ILE A 96 -22.01 14.05 11.62
N LEU A 97 -20.82 14.62 11.75
CA LEU A 97 -20.59 16.05 11.46
C LEU A 97 -20.91 16.40 10.01
N ALA A 98 -20.49 15.56 9.06
CA ALA A 98 -20.78 15.73 7.65
C ALA A 98 -22.29 15.64 7.37
N ALA A 99 -23.02 14.75 8.06
CA ALA A 99 -24.47 14.63 7.93
C ALA A 99 -25.20 15.90 8.42
N ILE A 100 -24.79 16.44 9.57
CA ILE A 100 -25.35 17.71 10.11
C ILE A 100 -25.04 18.87 9.17
N PHE A 101 -23.80 18.96 8.69
CA PHE A 101 -23.40 20.02 7.76
C PHE A 101 -24.17 19.93 6.44
N THR A 102 -24.36 18.73 5.92
CA THR A 102 -25.12 18.49 4.68
C THR A 102 -26.60 18.82 4.86
N SER A 103 -27.22 18.41 5.99
CA SER A 103 -28.62 18.72 6.27
C SER A 103 -28.85 20.22 6.46
N MET A 104 -27.93 20.91 7.15
CA MET A 104 -27.94 22.37 7.28
C MET A 104 -27.83 23.06 5.92
N THR A 105 -26.91 22.60 5.06
CA THR A 105 -26.71 23.15 3.71
C THR A 105 -27.97 22.99 2.85
N ILE A 106 -28.60 21.81 2.87
CA ILE A 106 -29.86 21.55 2.16
C ILE A 106 -30.98 22.44 2.70
N ALA A 107 -31.08 22.60 4.02
CA ALA A 107 -32.07 23.47 4.64
C ALA A 107 -31.87 24.94 4.23
N THR A 108 -30.64 25.44 4.22
CA THR A 108 -30.33 26.81 3.79
C THR A 108 -30.68 27.05 2.33
N ILE A 109 -30.31 26.13 1.43
CA ILE A 109 -30.64 26.23 0.00
C ILE A 109 -32.15 26.14 -0.21
N GLY A 110 -32.82 25.20 0.47
CA GLY A 110 -34.27 25.02 0.39
C GLY A 110 -35.03 26.25 0.89
N PHE A 111 -34.60 26.84 2.00
CA PHE A 111 -35.17 28.08 2.53
C PHE A 111 -34.99 29.24 1.56
N ALA A 112 -33.80 29.43 0.99
CA ALA A 112 -33.53 30.50 0.02
C ALA A 112 -34.39 30.37 -1.25
N TYR A 113 -34.66 29.14 -1.71
CA TYR A 113 -35.55 28.90 -2.84
C TYR A 113 -37.02 29.21 -2.50
N TRP A 114 -37.47 28.86 -1.28
CA TRP A 114 -38.83 29.13 -0.82
C TRP A 114 -39.09 30.63 -0.59
N ASP A 115 -38.16 31.32 0.07
CA ASP A 115 -38.25 32.76 0.38
C ASP A 115 -38.38 33.63 -0.88
N ARG A 116 -37.63 33.30 -1.94
CA ARG A 116 -37.74 33.98 -3.24
C ARG A 116 -39.16 33.92 -3.81
N LYS A 117 -39.89 32.82 -3.59
CA LYS A 117 -41.25 32.64 -4.13
C LYS A 117 -42.30 33.36 -3.27
N THR A 118 -42.13 33.38 -1.95
CA THR A 118 -43.10 33.96 -1.00
C THR A 118 -43.03 35.49 -0.95
N MET A 119 -41.83 36.08 -1.02
CA MET A 119 -41.65 37.53 -0.95
C MET A 119 -42.17 38.26 -2.20
N VAL A 120 -42.03 37.66 -3.38
CA VAL A 120 -42.49 38.26 -4.65
C VAL A 120 -44.01 38.36 -4.72
N GLN A 121 -44.75 37.46 -4.07
CA GLN A 121 -46.22 37.54 -4.04
C GLN A 121 -46.70 38.63 -3.08
N LYS A 122 -46.15 38.69 -1.86
CA LYS A 122 -46.52 39.73 -0.88
C LYS A 122 -46.24 41.15 -1.37
N ALA A 123 -45.08 41.37 -2.02
CA ALA A 123 -44.75 42.68 -2.59
C ALA A 123 -45.72 43.10 -3.71
N LYS A 124 -46.23 42.15 -4.51
CA LYS A 124 -47.23 42.45 -5.55
C LYS A 124 -48.58 42.79 -4.96
N ASP A 125 -49.02 42.06 -3.94
CA ASP A 125 -50.35 42.27 -3.35
C ASP A 125 -50.41 43.60 -2.58
N GLU A 126 -49.35 43.98 -1.85
CA GLU A 126 -49.26 45.29 -1.18
C GLU A 126 -49.19 46.44 -2.18
N THR A 127 -48.41 46.30 -3.25
CA THR A 127 -48.29 47.32 -4.30
C THR A 127 -49.61 47.50 -5.06
N ILE A 128 -50.31 46.41 -5.40
CA ILE A 128 -51.60 46.48 -6.10
C ILE A 128 -52.68 47.08 -5.18
N ALA A 129 -52.70 46.70 -3.90
CA ALA A 129 -53.67 47.24 -2.94
C ALA A 129 -53.47 48.74 -2.67
N GLU A 130 -52.24 49.24 -2.62
CA GLU A 130 -51.96 50.68 -2.46
C GLU A 130 -52.35 51.46 -3.73
N ILE A 131 -52.07 50.90 -4.91
CA ILE A 131 -52.47 51.48 -6.19
C ILE A 131 -54.00 51.53 -6.35
N GLU A 132 -54.72 50.51 -5.85
CA GLU A 132 -56.19 50.45 -5.88
C GLU A 132 -56.84 51.39 -4.85
N LYS A 133 -56.29 51.46 -3.64
CA LYS A 133 -56.80 52.30 -2.54
C LYS A 133 -56.64 53.80 -2.81
N ASP A 134 -55.54 54.21 -3.44
CA ASP A 134 -55.29 55.60 -3.78
C ASP A 134 -56.21 56.13 -4.90
N GLY A 135 -56.90 55.25 -5.64
CA GLY A 135 -57.77 55.64 -6.77
C GLY A 135 -57.05 56.40 -7.89
N LYS A 136 -55.72 56.58 -7.79
CA LYS A 136 -54.89 57.36 -8.73
C LYS A 136 -54.98 56.80 -10.14
N VAL A 137 -55.08 55.49 -10.30
CA VAL A 137 -55.21 54.86 -11.63
C VAL A 137 -56.53 55.25 -12.29
N ILE A 138 -57.63 55.24 -11.54
CA ILE A 138 -58.95 55.65 -12.06
C ILE A 138 -58.93 57.14 -12.41
N HIS A 139 -58.34 57.98 -11.55
CA HIS A 139 -58.22 59.41 -11.80
C HIS A 139 -57.34 59.72 -13.01
N LEU A 140 -56.17 59.07 -13.15
CA LEU A 140 -55.28 59.23 -14.29
C LEU A 140 -55.93 58.78 -15.59
N VAL A 141 -56.66 57.66 -15.59
CA VAL A 141 -57.45 57.23 -16.75
C VAL A 141 -58.52 58.26 -17.09
N GLY A 142 -59.18 58.86 -16.09
CA GLY A 142 -60.13 59.96 -16.29
C GLY A 142 -59.50 61.19 -16.95
N THR A 143 -58.37 61.66 -16.44
CA THR A 143 -57.66 62.83 -16.99
C THR A 143 -57.13 62.57 -18.39
N LEU A 144 -56.60 61.37 -18.65
CA LEU A 144 -56.18 60.96 -20.00
C LEU A 144 -57.37 60.87 -20.96
N ARG A 145 -58.52 60.37 -20.50
CA ARG A 145 -59.75 60.30 -21.30
C ARG A 145 -60.28 61.69 -21.66
N GLU A 146 -60.11 62.67 -20.78
CA GLU A 146 -60.45 64.07 -21.03
C GLU A 146 -59.47 64.71 -22.02
N LEU A 147 -58.17 64.46 -21.86
CA LEU A 147 -57.14 64.94 -22.78
C LEU A 147 -57.29 64.33 -24.19
N ALA A 148 -57.71 63.06 -24.29
CA ALA A 148 -58.01 62.37 -25.54
C ALA A 148 -59.18 62.99 -26.33
N LYS A 149 -60.03 63.82 -25.72
CA LYS A 149 -61.05 64.57 -26.47
C LYS A 149 -60.45 65.71 -27.29
N ASN A 150 -59.30 66.24 -26.85
CA ASN A 150 -58.63 67.38 -27.45
C ASN A 150 -57.38 66.98 -28.25
N ASP A 151 -56.81 65.80 -27.97
CA ASP A 151 -55.60 65.28 -28.62
C ASP A 151 -55.84 63.89 -29.27
N SER A 152 -55.69 63.81 -30.59
CA SER A 152 -55.92 62.59 -31.36
C SER A 152 -54.89 61.48 -31.10
N GLU A 153 -53.67 61.82 -30.66
CA GLU A 153 -52.63 60.84 -30.37
C GLU A 153 -52.90 60.14 -29.03
N VAL A 154 -53.35 60.90 -28.02
CA VAL A 154 -53.76 60.31 -26.72
C VAL A 154 -54.98 59.40 -26.90
N ALA A 155 -55.92 59.77 -27.78
CA ALA A 155 -57.07 58.92 -28.12
C ALA A 155 -56.67 57.59 -28.78
N LYS A 156 -55.66 57.59 -29.65
CA LYS A 156 -55.14 56.36 -30.26
C LYS A 156 -54.50 55.45 -29.22
N VAL A 157 -53.68 56.00 -28.31
CA VAL A 157 -53.02 55.25 -27.24
C VAL A 157 -54.06 54.63 -26.30
N LEU A 158 -55.08 55.37 -25.88
CA LEU A 158 -56.13 54.84 -25.01
C LEU A 158 -56.98 53.74 -25.69
N ARG A 159 -57.26 53.86 -27.00
CA ARG A 159 -57.92 52.79 -27.77
C ARG A 159 -57.07 51.53 -27.87
N GLN A 160 -55.74 51.67 -27.99
CA GLN A 160 -54.81 50.54 -28.03
C GLN A 160 -54.80 49.73 -26.72
N PHE A 161 -54.99 50.40 -25.58
CA PHE A 161 -55.12 49.75 -24.27
C PHE A 161 -56.57 49.38 -23.90
N ASN A 162 -57.54 49.52 -24.81
CA ASN A 162 -58.96 49.23 -24.58
C ASN A 162 -59.59 50.08 -23.44
N LEU A 163 -59.08 51.29 -23.19
CA LEU A 163 -59.50 52.18 -22.10
C LEU A 163 -60.52 53.26 -22.51
N LEU A 164 -60.88 53.34 -23.80
CA LEU A 164 -61.77 54.35 -24.37
C LEU A 164 -63.13 53.79 -24.76
#